data_AF-A0A7C1T985-F1
#
_entry.id   AF-A0A7C1T985-F1
#
_cell.length_a   1.000
_cell.length_b   1.000
_cell.length_c   1.000
_cell.angle_alpha   90.00
_cell.angle_beta   90.00
_cell.angle_gamma   90.00
#
_symmetry.space_group_name_H-M   'P 1'
#
loop_
_entity.id
_entity.type
_entity.pdbx_description
1 polymer ?
#
loop_
_entity_poly.entity_id
_entity_poly.type
_entity_poly.pdbx_seq_one_letter_code
_entity_poly.pdbx_strand_id
1 'polypeptide(L)'
;MKKSIITIFLCLSFFSPCRNAAGIMVNLTEKDIEDAIKQGEKQGSNVAEYLEKNYRFGEKDLFEENGIIRTKWNKLVVLSGLLSAGGKRISDQEKERIIKNADLQIDLHTFGNKIDFADAYKVYLVQKGKSIEPEKIAVNHVAYLPEKRVVTSGFPKYRATVRSYFPYNNISPNERAEIVLVKDKKKVVFEVNFKEYK
;
A
#
# COMPACT_ATOMS: atom_id res chain seq x y z
N MET A 1 60.79 -8.39 19.82
CA MET A 1 59.48 -8.05 20.42
C MET A 1 58.82 -6.92 19.63
N LYS A 2 57.85 -7.23 18.75
CA LYS A 2 56.81 -6.29 18.30
C LYS A 2 55.55 -7.11 18.02
N LYS A 3 54.58 -7.04 18.93
CA LYS A 3 53.25 -7.64 18.78
C LYS A 3 52.37 -6.60 18.10
N SER A 4 51.98 -6.83 16.86
CA SER A 4 50.96 -6.02 16.20
C SER A 4 49.59 -6.67 16.42
N ILE A 5 48.70 -5.87 17.00
CA ILE A 5 47.34 -6.20 17.42
C ILE A 5 46.46 -6.31 16.17
N ILE A 6 45.80 -7.45 16.00
CA ILE A 6 44.79 -7.69 14.97
C ILE A 6 43.48 -7.07 15.46
N THR A 7 43.04 -6.00 14.82
CA THR A 7 41.72 -5.41 15.04
C THR A 7 40.67 -6.23 14.30
N ILE A 8 39.84 -6.97 15.05
CA ILE A 8 38.70 -7.72 14.52
C ILE A 8 37.58 -6.75 14.17
N PHE A 9 37.24 -6.67 12.89
CA PHE A 9 36.06 -5.98 12.37
C PHE A 9 34.80 -6.75 12.80
N LEU A 10 34.07 -6.24 13.80
CA LEU A 10 32.76 -6.76 14.18
C LEU A 10 31.70 -6.20 13.21
N CYS A 11 31.46 -6.91 12.11
CA CYS A 11 30.31 -6.67 11.25
C CYS A 11 29.03 -7.02 12.03
N LEU A 12 28.44 -6.03 12.70
CA LEU A 12 27.05 -6.06 13.15
C LEU A 12 26.16 -6.03 11.90
N SER A 13 25.90 -7.21 11.35
CA SER A 13 24.84 -7.44 10.38
C SER A 13 23.51 -7.04 11.03
N PHE A 14 22.96 -5.91 10.58
CA PHE A 14 21.56 -5.57 10.76
C PHE A 14 20.72 -6.71 10.16
N PHE A 15 20.28 -7.63 11.01
CA PHE A 15 19.21 -8.55 10.68
C PHE A 15 17.94 -7.71 10.50
N SER A 16 17.68 -7.27 9.28
CA SER A 16 16.33 -6.88 8.88
C SER A 16 15.44 -8.11 9.16
N PRO A 17 14.36 -7.99 9.97
CA PRO A 17 13.44 -9.10 10.13
C PRO A 17 12.92 -9.45 8.75
N CYS A 18 13.28 -10.64 8.28
CA CYS A 18 12.82 -11.18 7.02
C CYS A 18 11.29 -11.23 7.12
N ARG A 19 10.61 -10.27 6.48
CA ARG A 19 9.15 -10.25 6.39
C ARG A 19 8.79 -11.51 5.61
N ASN A 20 8.34 -12.55 6.31
CA ASN A 20 7.71 -13.72 5.69
C ASN A 20 6.34 -13.28 5.14
N ALA A 21 6.38 -12.52 4.05
CA ALA A 21 5.26 -12.33 3.17
C ALA A 21 5.44 -13.34 2.03
N ALA A 22 4.41 -14.17 1.84
CA ALA A 22 4.39 -15.26 0.87
C ALA A 22 3.79 -14.81 -0.47
N GLY A 23 3.75 -13.49 -0.70
CA GLY A 23 3.00 -12.85 -1.78
C GLY A 23 1.54 -12.59 -1.46
N ILE A 24 0.87 -11.94 -2.41
CA ILE A 24 -0.51 -11.48 -2.25
C ILE A 24 -1.45 -12.67 -2.12
N MET A 25 -2.19 -12.73 -1.02
CA MET A 25 -3.06 -13.86 -0.71
C MET A 25 -4.40 -13.72 -1.43
N VAL A 26 -4.51 -14.33 -2.62
CA VAL A 26 -5.73 -14.28 -3.45
C VAL A 26 -6.89 -15.06 -2.81
N ASN A 27 -6.60 -16.23 -2.25
CA ASN A 27 -7.54 -17.08 -1.53
C ASN A 27 -7.08 -17.15 -0.07
N LEU A 28 -7.90 -16.59 0.83
CA LEU A 28 -7.61 -16.63 2.26
C LEU A 28 -8.18 -17.92 2.86
N THR A 29 -7.38 -18.62 3.66
CA THR A 29 -7.89 -19.69 4.53
C THR A 29 -8.60 -19.10 5.74
N GLU A 30 -9.39 -19.89 6.46
CA GLU A 30 -10.02 -19.47 7.72
C GLU A 30 -8.99 -18.95 8.73
N LYS A 31 -7.83 -19.61 8.80
CA LYS A 31 -6.71 -19.19 9.65
C LYS A 31 -6.18 -17.81 9.26
N ASP A 32 -6.07 -17.53 7.96
CA ASP A 32 -5.59 -16.22 7.48
C ASP A 32 -6.59 -15.11 7.78
N ILE A 33 -7.89 -15.43 7.68
CA ILE A 33 -8.98 -14.51 8.02
C ILE A 33 -8.94 -14.19 9.51
N GLU A 34 -8.84 -15.20 10.38
CA GLU A 34 -8.71 -14.99 11.83
C GLU A 34 -7.46 -14.20 12.20
N ASP A 35 -6.32 -14.50 11.56
CA ASP A 35 -5.06 -13.79 11.78
C ASP A 35 -5.19 -12.31 11.40
N ALA A 36 -5.80 -12.01 10.23
CA ALA A 36 -6.06 -10.64 9.81
C ALA A 36 -6.96 -9.89 10.80
N ILE A 37 -8.02 -10.53 11.28
CA ILE A 37 -8.96 -9.92 12.23
C ILE A 37 -8.25 -9.63 13.55
N LYS A 38 -7.55 -10.61 14.12
CA LYS A 38 -6.76 -10.45 15.37
C LYS A 38 -5.72 -9.35 15.24
N GLN A 39 -5.03 -9.30 14.10
CA GLN A 39 -4.06 -8.25 13.82
C GLN A 39 -4.72 -6.87 13.75
N GLY A 40 -5.87 -6.74 13.08
CA GLY A 40 -6.65 -5.51 13.03
C GLY A 40 -7.11 -5.05 14.41
N GLU A 41 -7.75 -5.94 15.17
CA GLU A 41 -8.22 -5.67 16.53
C GLU A 41 -7.09 -5.19 17.45
N LYS A 42 -5.90 -5.81 17.32
CA LYS A 42 -4.69 -5.42 18.06
C LYS A 42 -4.21 -4.01 17.71
N GLN A 43 -4.35 -3.56 16.45
CA GLN A 43 -3.96 -2.20 16.08
C GLN A 43 -4.98 -1.15 16.51
N GLY A 44 -6.27 -1.47 16.48
CA GLY A 44 -7.34 -0.55 16.84
C GLY A 44 -7.26 0.78 16.07
N SER A 45 -7.22 1.90 16.79
CA SER A 45 -7.14 3.24 16.22
C SER A 45 -5.85 3.50 15.41
N ASN A 46 -4.79 2.71 15.62
CA ASN A 46 -3.51 2.87 14.94
C ASN A 46 -3.43 2.07 13.62
N VAL A 47 -4.53 1.47 13.17
CA VAL A 47 -4.52 0.60 11.98
C VAL A 47 -4.11 1.33 10.69
N ALA A 48 -4.34 2.64 10.60
CA ALA A 48 -3.87 3.46 9.48
C ALA A 48 -2.35 3.54 9.45
N GLU A 49 -1.69 3.82 10.58
CA GLU A 49 -0.22 3.84 10.69
C GLU A 49 0.38 2.46 10.38
N TYR A 50 -0.24 1.40 10.90
CA TYR A 50 0.15 0.03 10.57
C TYR A 50 0.16 -0.21 9.06
N LEU A 51 -0.87 0.26 8.35
CA LEU A 51 -0.95 0.09 6.92
C LEU A 51 0.10 0.93 6.17
N GLU A 52 0.26 2.20 6.52
CA GLU A 52 1.29 3.08 5.94
C GLU A 52 2.70 2.49 6.12
N LYS A 53 2.97 1.82 7.24
CA LYS A 53 4.26 1.19 7.51
C LYS A 53 4.50 -0.10 6.74
N ASN A 54 3.45 -0.87 6.46
CA ASN A 54 3.59 -2.25 5.97
C ASN A 54 3.15 -2.45 4.51
N TYR A 55 2.30 -1.58 3.98
CA TYR A 55 1.68 -1.76 2.66
C TYR A 55 1.88 -0.58 1.71
N ARG A 56 2.62 0.44 2.14
CA ARG A 56 3.00 1.60 1.32
C ARG A 56 4.19 1.28 0.42
N PHE A 57 4.18 1.84 -0.78
CA PHE A 57 5.29 1.89 -1.71
C PHE A 57 5.49 3.31 -2.25
N GLY A 58 6.62 3.54 -2.91
CA GLY A 58 7.02 4.86 -3.39
C GLY A 58 7.63 5.73 -2.31
N GLU A 59 7.89 6.98 -2.66
CA GLU A 59 8.72 7.90 -1.88
C GLU A 59 8.06 8.35 -0.58
N LYS A 60 8.84 8.60 0.47
CA LYS A 60 8.32 8.98 1.81
C LYS A 60 8.11 10.47 2.00
N ASP A 61 8.51 11.28 1.03
CA ASP A 61 8.45 12.72 1.12
C ASP A 61 7.02 13.25 1.00
N LEU A 62 6.76 14.38 1.66
CA LEU A 62 5.42 14.91 1.96
C LEU A 62 4.54 15.26 0.74
N PHE A 63 5.12 15.31 -0.47
CA PHE A 63 4.42 15.67 -1.71
C PHE A 63 4.79 14.80 -2.90
N GLU A 64 5.50 13.70 -2.66
CA GLU A 64 5.90 12.79 -3.73
C GLU A 64 4.86 11.70 -3.94
N GLU A 65 4.69 11.30 -5.20
CA GLU A 65 3.73 10.27 -5.54
C GLU A 65 4.09 8.97 -4.81
N ASN A 66 3.07 8.33 -4.23
CA ASN A 66 3.22 7.10 -3.47
C ASN A 66 1.95 6.27 -3.61
N GLY A 67 1.92 5.08 -3.02
CA GLY A 67 0.69 4.30 -3.00
C GLY A 67 0.65 3.25 -1.93
N ILE A 68 -0.49 2.59 -1.83
CA ILE A 68 -0.78 1.54 -0.87
C ILE A 68 -1.44 0.37 -1.60
N ILE A 69 -0.92 -0.83 -1.37
CA ILE A 69 -1.54 -2.06 -1.87
C ILE A 69 -2.63 -2.50 -0.88
N ARG A 70 -3.83 -2.78 -1.37
CA ARG A 70 -4.99 -3.21 -0.59
C ARG A 70 -5.38 -4.64 -0.93
N THR A 71 -4.77 -5.59 -0.25
CA THR A 71 -5.07 -7.02 -0.37
C THR A 71 -6.35 -7.38 0.39
N LYS A 72 -6.91 -8.57 0.16
CA LYS A 72 -8.03 -9.08 0.99
C LYS A 72 -7.64 -9.14 2.47
N TRP A 73 -6.42 -9.61 2.75
CA TRP A 73 -5.91 -9.74 4.12
C TRP A 73 -5.85 -8.37 4.82
N ASN A 74 -5.22 -7.36 4.21
CA ASN A 74 -5.11 -6.06 4.86
C ASN A 74 -6.42 -5.26 4.88
N LYS A 75 -7.36 -5.54 3.96
CA LYS A 75 -8.74 -5.01 4.02
C LYS A 75 -9.45 -5.52 5.28
N LEU A 76 -9.28 -6.80 5.62
CA LEU A 76 -9.79 -7.36 6.89
C LEU A 76 -9.12 -6.70 8.10
N VAL A 77 -7.78 -6.56 8.10
CA VAL A 77 -7.05 -5.87 9.18
C VAL A 77 -7.60 -4.46 9.40
N VAL A 78 -7.73 -3.67 8.33
CA VAL A 78 -8.19 -2.28 8.41
C VAL A 78 -9.61 -2.21 8.96
N LEU A 79 -10.53 -3.02 8.42
CA LEU A 79 -11.92 -2.98 8.88
C LEU A 79 -12.05 -3.44 10.35
N SER A 80 -11.37 -4.51 10.73
CA SER A 80 -11.36 -5.01 12.10
C SER A 80 -10.78 -4.01 13.09
N GLY A 81 -9.68 -3.32 12.74
CA GLY A 81 -9.10 -2.28 13.59
C GLY A 81 -9.99 -1.04 13.76
N LEU A 82 -10.63 -0.60 12.68
CA LEU A 82 -11.60 0.51 12.75
C LEU A 82 -12.81 0.17 13.62
N LEU A 83 -13.36 -1.04 13.48
CA LEU A 83 -14.50 -1.50 14.27
C LEU A 83 -14.13 -1.70 15.74
N SER A 84 -12.97 -2.29 16.04
CA SER A 84 -12.54 -2.55 17.42
C SER A 84 -12.28 -1.25 18.19
N ALA A 85 -11.76 -0.22 17.53
CA ALA A 85 -11.60 1.12 18.11
C ALA A 85 -12.94 1.73 18.56
N GLY A 86 -14.05 1.33 17.92
CA GLY A 86 -15.42 1.71 18.29
C GLY A 86 -16.16 0.66 19.14
N GLY A 87 -15.46 -0.35 19.70
CA GLY A 87 -16.06 -1.41 20.51
C GLY A 87 -16.92 -2.41 19.73
N LYS A 88 -16.77 -2.47 18.40
CA LYS A 88 -17.51 -3.39 17.52
C LYS A 88 -16.58 -4.48 16.98
N ARG A 89 -17.19 -5.54 16.46
CA ARG A 89 -16.49 -6.60 15.71
C ARG A 89 -16.99 -6.67 14.28
N ILE A 90 -16.14 -7.15 13.40
CA ILE A 90 -16.49 -7.42 12.00
C ILE A 90 -17.57 -8.51 11.93
N SER A 91 -18.59 -8.27 11.12
CA SER A 91 -19.65 -9.25 10.86
C SER A 91 -19.27 -10.28 9.80
N ASP A 92 -19.97 -11.41 9.75
CA ASP A 92 -19.77 -12.43 8.71
C ASP A 92 -20.02 -11.88 7.31
N GLN A 93 -21.04 -11.03 7.14
CA GLN A 93 -21.35 -10.38 5.87
C GLN A 93 -20.21 -9.48 5.39
N GLU A 94 -19.58 -8.72 6.30
CA GLU A 94 -18.44 -7.86 5.98
C GLU A 94 -17.20 -8.69 5.59
N LYS A 95 -16.92 -9.77 6.32
CA LYS A 95 -15.86 -10.72 5.98
C LYS A 95 -16.08 -11.29 4.59
N GLU A 96 -17.27 -11.83 4.33
CA GLU A 96 -17.62 -12.46 3.06
C GLU A 96 -17.49 -11.48 1.89
N ARG A 97 -17.95 -10.23 2.06
CA ARG A 97 -17.80 -9.19 1.05
C ARG A 97 -16.33 -8.92 0.68
N ILE A 98 -15.42 -8.94 1.66
CA ILE A 98 -13.99 -8.74 1.41
C ILE A 98 -13.38 -9.97 0.74
N ILE A 99 -13.70 -11.16 1.23
CA ILE A 99 -13.14 -12.43 0.72
C ILE A 99 -13.58 -12.69 -0.73
N LYS A 100 -14.83 -12.38 -1.06
CA LYS A 100 -15.39 -12.52 -2.41
C LYS A 100 -14.96 -11.41 -3.38
N ASN A 101 -14.27 -10.37 -2.91
CA ASN A 101 -13.81 -9.30 -3.79
C ASN A 101 -12.85 -9.86 -4.85
N ALA A 102 -13.13 -9.60 -6.12
CA ALA A 102 -12.37 -10.14 -7.24
C ALA A 102 -11.07 -9.36 -7.55
N ASP A 103 -10.86 -8.21 -6.90
CA ASP A 103 -9.84 -7.25 -7.28
C ASP A 103 -8.81 -6.97 -6.19
N LEU A 104 -7.55 -6.93 -6.60
CA LEU A 104 -6.53 -6.21 -5.89
C LEU A 104 -6.78 -4.71 -6.06
N GLN A 105 -7.01 -4.01 -4.95
CA GLN A 105 -7.10 -2.56 -5.00
C GLN A 105 -5.70 -1.96 -4.78
N ILE A 106 -5.35 -0.95 -5.57
CA ILE A 106 -4.14 -0.16 -5.40
C ILE A 106 -4.55 1.30 -5.31
N ASP A 107 -4.24 1.93 -4.18
CA ASP A 107 -4.46 3.34 -3.94
C ASP A 107 -3.18 4.10 -4.31
N LEU A 108 -3.26 5.01 -5.27
CA LEU A 108 -2.16 5.89 -5.64
C LEU A 108 -2.45 7.31 -5.16
N HIS A 109 -1.49 7.90 -4.47
CA HIS A 109 -1.53 9.28 -4.01
C HIS A 109 -0.69 10.15 -4.93
N THR A 110 -1.30 11.21 -5.44
CA THR A 110 -0.61 12.22 -6.26
C THR A 110 -1.12 13.60 -5.90
N PHE A 111 -0.32 14.61 -6.20
CA PHE A 111 -0.48 15.95 -5.64
C PHE A 111 -0.52 17.02 -6.73
N GLY A 112 -1.21 18.12 -6.43
CA GLY A 112 -1.26 19.30 -7.28
C GLY A 112 -1.74 20.57 -6.57
N ASN A 113 -1.71 21.67 -7.33
CA ASN A 113 -1.93 23.02 -6.80
C ASN A 113 -3.41 23.48 -6.84
N LYS A 114 -4.29 22.72 -7.51
CA LYS A 114 -5.74 22.96 -7.60
C LYS A 114 -6.50 21.64 -7.36
N ILE A 115 -7.79 21.71 -7.01
CA ILE A 115 -8.58 20.52 -6.64
C ILE A 115 -8.65 19.50 -7.78
N ASP A 116 -8.81 19.94 -9.03
CA ASP A 116 -8.80 19.10 -10.22
C ASP A 116 -7.53 19.34 -11.03
N PHE A 117 -6.38 19.00 -10.43
CA PHE A 117 -5.08 19.32 -11.04
C PHE A 117 -4.73 18.48 -12.27
N ALA A 118 -5.43 17.36 -12.49
CA ALA A 118 -5.28 16.53 -13.67
C ALA A 118 -6.65 16.21 -14.27
N ASP A 119 -6.74 16.27 -15.59
CA ASP A 119 -7.99 16.05 -16.32
C ASP A 119 -8.34 14.56 -16.42
N ALA A 120 -7.31 13.70 -16.41
CA ALA A 120 -7.45 12.26 -16.46
C ALA A 120 -6.30 11.54 -15.74
N TYR A 121 -6.63 10.37 -15.19
CA TYR A 121 -5.66 9.44 -14.62
C TYR A 121 -5.74 8.13 -15.39
N LYS A 122 -4.60 7.66 -15.91
CA LYS A 122 -4.46 6.29 -16.38
C LYS A 122 -3.59 5.52 -15.40
N VAL A 123 -4.01 4.32 -15.05
CA VAL A 123 -3.24 3.42 -14.19
C VAL A 123 -3.19 2.05 -14.84
N TYR A 124 -2.04 1.40 -14.85
CA TYR A 124 -1.89 0.02 -15.30
C TYR A 124 -0.72 -0.65 -14.58
N LEU A 125 -0.72 -1.99 -14.54
CA LEU A 125 0.40 -2.79 -14.06
C LEU A 125 1.20 -3.33 -15.23
N VAL A 126 2.50 -3.51 -15.05
CA VAL A 126 3.33 -4.34 -15.93
C VAL A 126 3.91 -5.49 -15.14
N GLN A 127 3.61 -6.72 -15.56
CA GLN A 127 4.22 -7.94 -15.02
C GLN A 127 4.71 -8.82 -16.16
N LYS A 128 5.98 -9.26 -16.08
CA LYS A 128 6.58 -10.13 -17.10
C LYS A 128 6.42 -9.58 -18.53
N GLY A 129 6.56 -8.26 -18.69
CA GLY A 129 6.40 -7.56 -19.96
C GLY A 129 4.97 -7.40 -20.46
N LYS A 130 3.94 -7.85 -19.71
CA LYS A 130 2.53 -7.68 -20.07
C LYS A 130 1.90 -6.54 -19.29
N SER A 131 1.20 -5.66 -20.01
CA SER A 131 0.36 -4.63 -19.41
C SER A 131 -0.96 -5.24 -18.94
N ILE A 132 -1.37 -4.93 -17.71
CA ILE A 132 -2.63 -5.33 -17.11
C ILE A 132 -3.36 -4.04 -16.76
N GLU A 133 -4.51 -3.81 -17.39
CA GLU A 133 -5.37 -2.65 -17.11
C GLU A 133 -6.32 -2.98 -15.94
N PRO A 134 -6.69 -2.00 -15.10
CA PRO A 134 -7.68 -2.19 -14.06
C PRO A 134 -9.08 -2.27 -14.67
N GLU A 135 -9.99 -3.00 -14.03
CA GLU A 135 -11.42 -3.01 -14.42
C GLU A 135 -12.10 -1.68 -14.10
N LYS A 136 -11.61 -0.99 -13.08
CA LYS A 136 -12.17 0.26 -12.60
C LYS A 136 -11.11 1.18 -12.04
N ILE A 137 -11.32 2.48 -12.26
CA ILE A 137 -10.59 3.56 -11.58
C ILE A 137 -11.62 4.48 -10.90
N ALA A 138 -11.37 4.84 -9.65
CA ALA A 138 -12.15 5.82 -8.91
C ALA A 138 -11.21 6.85 -8.28
N VAL A 139 -11.50 8.14 -8.44
CA VAL A 139 -10.63 9.22 -7.96
C VAL A 139 -11.36 10.05 -6.92
N ASN A 140 -10.64 10.42 -5.87
CA ASN A 140 -11.13 11.36 -4.86
C ASN A 140 -10.08 12.44 -4.60
N HIS A 141 -10.45 13.69 -4.76
CA HIS A 141 -9.60 14.85 -4.48
C HIS A 141 -9.95 15.46 -3.14
N VAL A 142 -8.94 15.76 -2.34
CA VAL A 142 -9.12 16.39 -1.03
C VAL A 142 -8.11 17.52 -0.86
N ALA A 143 -8.52 18.57 -0.14
CA ALA A 143 -7.56 19.51 0.40
C ALA A 143 -6.58 18.76 1.30
N TYR A 144 -5.27 18.96 1.08
CA TYR A 144 -4.22 18.29 1.82
C TYR A 144 -3.46 19.32 2.63
N LEU A 145 -3.62 19.24 3.96
CA LEU A 145 -2.88 20.04 4.92
C LEU A 145 -1.86 19.12 5.59
N PRO A 146 -0.54 19.27 5.36
CA PRO A 146 0.44 18.47 6.06
C PRO A 146 0.40 18.78 7.57
N GLU A 147 0.56 17.76 8.41
CA GLU A 147 0.45 17.85 9.88
C GLU A 147 1.53 18.73 10.55
N LYS A 148 2.52 19.20 9.79
CA LYS A 148 3.58 20.09 10.30
C LYS A 148 3.61 21.41 9.55
N ARG A 149 3.95 22.47 10.29
CA ARG A 149 4.14 23.89 9.94
C ARG A 149 5.19 24.11 8.82
N VAL A 150 5.06 23.44 7.68
CA VAL A 150 5.96 23.48 6.52
C VAL A 150 5.16 23.87 5.27
N VAL A 151 4.12 24.69 5.41
CA VAL A 151 3.44 25.25 4.25
C VAL A 151 4.01 26.63 3.98
N THR A 152 5.20 26.65 3.37
CA THR A 152 5.67 27.81 2.63
C THR A 152 4.91 27.92 1.31
N SER A 153 4.85 29.11 0.70
CA SER A 153 4.21 29.31 -0.61
C SER A 153 4.84 28.40 -1.67
N GLY A 154 4.03 27.73 -2.50
CA GLY A 154 4.50 26.98 -3.68
C GLY A 154 4.34 25.45 -3.63
N PHE A 155 3.86 24.88 -2.51
CA PHE A 155 3.61 23.44 -2.40
C PHE A 155 2.20 23.01 -2.85
N PRO A 156 2.03 21.75 -3.30
CA PRO A 156 0.72 21.18 -3.59
C PRO A 156 -0.23 21.28 -2.41
N LYS A 157 -1.44 21.78 -2.69
CA LYS A 157 -2.50 21.98 -1.68
C LYS A 157 -3.55 20.88 -1.71
N TYR A 158 -3.51 20.03 -2.73
CA TYR A 158 -4.51 19.01 -2.97
C TYR A 158 -3.84 17.67 -3.22
N ARG A 159 -4.46 16.62 -2.68
CA ARG A 159 -4.11 15.23 -2.92
C ARG A 159 -5.26 14.54 -3.64
N ALA A 160 -4.94 13.85 -4.73
CA ALA A 160 -5.83 12.88 -5.34
C ALA A 160 -5.47 11.48 -4.82
N THR A 161 -6.46 10.71 -4.38
CA THR A 161 -6.36 9.26 -4.19
C THR A 161 -7.01 8.59 -5.39
N VAL A 162 -6.17 8.03 -6.27
CA VAL A 162 -6.58 7.25 -7.45
C VAL A 162 -6.65 5.78 -7.05
N ARG A 163 -7.86 5.24 -6.91
CA ARG A 163 -8.10 3.84 -6.57
C ARG A 163 -8.29 3.05 -7.84
N SER A 164 -7.42 2.08 -8.07
CA SER A 164 -7.44 1.19 -9.22
C SER A 164 -7.73 -0.24 -8.76
N TYR A 165 -8.54 -0.97 -9.53
CA TYR A 165 -9.02 -2.31 -9.18
C TYR A 165 -8.57 -3.29 -10.24
N PHE A 166 -7.60 -4.14 -9.89
CA PHE A 166 -6.98 -5.11 -10.79
C PHE A 166 -7.51 -6.51 -10.51
N PRO A 167 -8.05 -7.21 -11.52
CA PRO A 167 -8.57 -8.55 -11.34
C PRO A 167 -7.49 -9.51 -10.84
N TYR A 168 -7.78 -10.23 -9.76
CA TYR A 168 -6.83 -11.17 -9.17
C TYR A 168 -6.40 -12.29 -10.14
N ASN A 169 -7.26 -12.66 -11.09
CA ASN A 169 -6.98 -13.68 -12.12
C ASN A 169 -5.96 -13.21 -13.17
N ASN A 170 -5.75 -11.90 -13.32
CA ASN A 170 -4.86 -11.32 -14.30
C ASN A 170 -3.49 -10.95 -13.72
N ILE A 171 -3.34 -10.94 -12.39
CA ILE A 171 -2.08 -10.63 -11.72
C ILE A 171 -1.34 -11.89 -11.28
N SER A 172 -0.01 -11.82 -11.25
CA SER A 172 0.84 -12.82 -10.62
C SER A 172 1.18 -12.38 -9.19
N PRO A 173 0.60 -13.00 -8.13
CA PRO A 173 0.68 -12.51 -6.75
C PRO A 173 2.07 -12.60 -6.11
N ASN A 174 2.98 -13.36 -6.71
CA ASN A 174 4.33 -13.64 -6.20
C ASN A 174 5.43 -13.00 -7.05
N GLU A 175 5.08 -12.06 -7.92
CA GLU A 175 6.00 -11.48 -8.90
C GLU A 175 6.24 -10.00 -8.62
N ARG A 176 7.36 -9.49 -9.15
CA ARG A 176 7.54 -8.04 -9.26
C ARG A 176 6.54 -7.47 -10.26
N ALA A 177 6.13 -6.24 -10.01
CA ALA A 177 5.25 -5.47 -10.86
C ALA A 177 5.78 -4.03 -10.96
N GLU A 178 5.61 -3.43 -12.12
CA GLU A 178 5.63 -1.98 -12.24
C GLU A 178 4.20 -1.48 -12.13
N ILE A 179 3.95 -0.55 -11.21
CA ILE A 179 2.68 0.18 -11.14
C ILE A 179 2.91 1.51 -11.85
N VAL A 180 2.15 1.77 -12.91
CA VAL A 180 2.30 2.99 -13.69
C VAL A 180 1.12 3.90 -13.45
N LEU A 181 1.40 5.14 -13.07
CA LEU A 181 0.45 6.24 -13.03
C LEU A 181 0.78 7.23 -14.15
N VAL A 182 -0.20 7.57 -14.97
CA VAL A 182 -0.10 8.66 -15.96
C VAL A 182 -1.11 9.74 -15.61
N LYS A 183 -0.62 10.97 -15.43
CA LYS A 183 -1.43 12.18 -15.23
C LYS A 183 -0.89 13.29 -16.12
N ASP A 184 -1.75 13.93 -16.91
CA ASP A 184 -1.37 15.02 -17.83
C ASP A 184 -0.11 14.75 -18.68
N LYS A 185 -0.02 13.51 -19.21
CA LYS A 185 1.13 12.98 -19.98
C LYS A 185 2.42 12.75 -19.17
N LYS A 186 2.48 13.11 -17.88
CA LYS A 186 3.56 12.72 -16.98
C LYS A 186 3.36 11.27 -16.52
N LYS A 187 4.36 10.43 -16.76
CA LYS A 187 4.41 9.03 -16.31
C LYS A 187 5.20 8.95 -15.00
N VAL A 188 4.64 8.28 -14.00
CA VAL A 188 5.30 7.88 -12.76
C VAL A 188 5.25 6.37 -12.69
N VAL A 189 6.37 5.73 -12.34
CA VAL A 189 6.51 4.28 -12.28
C VAL A 189 6.98 3.89 -10.89
N PHE A 190 6.30 2.92 -10.29
CA PHE A 190 6.67 2.32 -9.03
C PHE A 190 7.07 0.88 -9.25
N GLU A 191 8.31 0.53 -8.91
CA GLU A 191 8.71 -0.87 -8.83
C GLU A 191 8.23 -1.46 -7.50
N VAL A 192 7.49 -2.56 -7.58
CA VAL A 192 6.88 -3.19 -6.41
C VAL A 192 7.10 -4.68 -6.47
N ASN A 193 7.53 -5.25 -5.35
CA ASN A 193 7.65 -6.70 -5.19
C ASN A 193 6.43 -7.25 -4.45
N PHE A 194 5.49 -7.89 -5.16
CA PHE A 194 4.26 -8.39 -4.53
C PHE A 194 4.52 -9.43 -3.44
N LYS A 195 5.69 -10.09 -3.43
CA LYS A 195 6.11 -10.98 -2.34
C LYS A 195 6.12 -10.29 -0.97
N GLU A 196 6.23 -8.97 -0.91
CA GLU A 196 6.31 -8.22 0.35
C GLU A 196 4.95 -7.90 0.99
N TYR A 197 3.84 -8.22 0.32
CA TYR A 197 2.49 -7.86 0.73
C TYR A 197 1.65 -9.13 0.90
N LYS A 198 0.98 -9.26 2.05
CA LYS A 198 0.02 -10.34 2.31
C LYS A 198 -1.36 -9.92 1.86
#